data_AF-A0A556RNJ3-F1
#
_entry.id   AF-A0A556RNJ3-F1
#
_cell.length_a   1.000
_cell.length_b   1.000
_cell.length_c   1.000
_cell.angle_alpha   90.00
_cell.angle_beta   90.00
_cell.angle_gamma   90.00
#
_symmetry.space_group_name_H-M   'P 1'
#
loop_
_entity.id
_entity.type
_entity.pdbx_description
1 polymer ?
#
loop_
_entity_poly.entity_id
_entity_poly.type
_entity_poly.pdbx_seq_one_letter_code
_entity_poly.pdbx_strand_id
1 'polypeptide(L)'
;MDIQQKLKLSQQTNQISFIKDSGLFCGLYNQSAYIVTELLHYDLKLKANAIKKINHQIVISCGIPITSEKKRFLNAVKTEQ
;
A
#
# COMPACT_ATOMS: atom_id res chain seq x y z
N MET A 1 -0.58 -9.74 -8.69
CA MET A 1 0.45 -8.74 -9.04
C MET A 1 1.77 -9.08 -8.36
N ASP A 2 2.91 -8.95 -9.05
CA ASP A 2 4.23 -9.17 -8.46
C ASP A 2 4.68 -8.00 -7.57
N ILE A 3 5.76 -8.15 -6.79
CA ILE A 3 6.23 -7.09 -5.87
C ILE A 3 6.81 -5.86 -6.60
N GLN A 4 7.46 -6.02 -7.75
CA GLN A 4 8.04 -4.89 -8.48
C GLN A 4 6.95 -3.97 -9.04
N GLN A 5 5.87 -4.55 -9.57
CA GLN A 5 4.68 -3.82 -10.02
C GLN A 5 4.04 -3.04 -8.87
N LYS A 6 3.93 -3.64 -7.67
CA LYS A 6 3.40 -2.97 -6.47
C LYS A 6 4.22 -1.77 -6.05
N LEU A 7 5.54 -1.93 -6.05
CA LEU A 7 6.46 -0.87 -5.69
C LEU A 7 6.41 0.27 -6.71
N LYS A 8 6.35 -0.05 -8.01
CA LYS A 8 6.23 0.95 -9.07
C LYS A 8 4.96 1.80 -8.92
N LEU A 9 3.81 1.19 -8.63
CA LEU A 9 2.55 1.92 -8.38
C LEU A 9 2.61 2.77 -7.12
N SER A 10 3.36 2.33 -6.12
CA SER A 10 3.51 3.07 -4.86
C SER A 10 4.59 4.16 -4.94
N GLN A 11 5.33 4.27 -6.04
CA GLN A 11 6.26 5.36 -6.34
C GLN A 11 5.61 6.50 -7.13
N GLN A 12 4.37 6.33 -7.60
CA GLN A 12 3.65 7.38 -8.31
C GLN A 12 3.29 8.49 -7.34
N THR A 13 3.80 9.70 -7.59
CA THR A 13 3.69 10.83 -6.65
C THR A 13 2.33 11.50 -6.63
N ASN A 14 1.49 11.23 -7.63
CA ASN A 14 0.17 11.84 -7.80
C ASN A 14 -0.98 10.98 -7.24
N GLN A 15 -0.70 9.85 -6.61
CA GLN A 15 -1.73 8.94 -6.11
C GLN A 15 -1.28 8.13 -4.88
N ILE A 16 -2.26 7.70 -4.09
CA ILE A 16 -2.08 6.69 -3.05
C ILE A 16 -2.61 5.37 -3.60
N SER A 17 -1.74 4.37 -3.68
CA SER A 17 -2.06 3.08 -4.28
C SER A 17 -2.45 2.05 -3.21
N PHE A 18 -3.74 1.72 -3.14
CA PHE A 18 -4.28 0.61 -2.33
C PHE A 18 -4.30 -0.66 -3.17
N ILE A 19 -3.42 -1.62 -2.86
CA ILE A 19 -3.21 -2.79 -3.71
C ILE A 19 -3.86 -4.02 -3.08
N LYS A 20 -4.77 -4.66 -3.81
CA LYS A 20 -5.38 -5.91 -3.36
C LYS A 20 -4.43 -7.09 -3.62
N ASP A 21 -3.81 -7.59 -2.56
CA ASP A 21 -2.85 -8.70 -2.65
C ASP A 21 -3.53 -10.08 -2.62
N SER A 22 -4.48 -10.27 -1.70
CA SER A 22 -5.44 -11.39 -1.63
C SER A 22 -6.33 -11.22 -0.38
N GLY A 23 -7.54 -11.78 -0.40
CA GLY A 23 -8.45 -11.76 0.76
C GLY A 23 -9.11 -10.40 1.04
N LEU A 24 -9.19 -10.04 2.32
CA LEU A 24 -9.98 -8.92 2.86
C LEU A 24 -9.18 -7.64 3.12
N PHE A 25 -7.91 -7.58 2.70
CA PHE A 25 -7.01 -6.46 2.97
C PHE A 25 -6.41 -5.90 1.68
N CYS A 26 -6.17 -4.60 1.68
CA CYS A 26 -5.32 -3.91 0.73
C CYS A 26 -3.95 -3.67 1.38
N GLY A 27 -2.89 -3.97 0.64
CA GLY A 27 -1.53 -3.59 0.96
C GLY A 27 -1.24 -2.15 0.52
N LEU A 28 -0.53 -1.43 1.37
CA LEU A 28 0.09 -0.14 1.08
C LEU A 28 1.60 -0.33 1.20
N TYR A 29 2.36 0.26 0.28
CA TYR A 29 3.81 0.09 0.20
C TYR A 29 4.51 1.45 0.17
N ASN A 30 5.68 1.54 0.80
CA ASN A 30 6.58 2.70 0.81
C ASN A 30 5.83 4.04 0.99
N GLN A 31 5.81 4.89 -0.06
CA GLN A 31 5.23 6.22 0.01
C GLN A 31 3.72 6.18 0.31
N SER A 32 2.97 5.26 -0.29
CA SER A 32 1.54 5.09 0.03
C SER A 32 1.32 4.73 1.50
N ALA A 33 2.18 3.86 2.06
CA ALA A 33 2.12 3.51 3.48
C ALA A 33 2.43 4.71 4.37
N TYR A 34 3.49 5.44 4.06
CA TYR A 34 3.89 6.65 4.78
C TYR A 34 2.80 7.73 4.78
N ILE A 35 2.22 8.04 3.61
CA ILE A 35 1.17 9.06 3.51
C ILE A 35 -0.03 8.67 4.37
N VAL A 36 -0.48 7.42 4.29
CA VAL A 36 -1.65 6.96 5.03
C VAL A 36 -1.40 6.96 6.54
N THR A 37 -0.23 6.51 7.00
CA THR A 37 0.03 6.41 8.45
C THR A 37 0.45 7.73 9.07
N GLU A 38 1.39 8.45 8.44
CA GLU A 38 2.00 9.64 9.03
C GLU A 38 1.25 10.92 8.68
N LEU A 39 0.82 11.09 7.43
CA LEU A 39 0.21 12.35 6.98
C LEU A 39 -1.30 12.37 7.15
N LEU A 40 -1.96 11.23 6.98
CA LEU A 40 -3.41 11.08 7.18
C LEU A 40 -3.75 10.53 8.56
N HIS A 41 -2.73 10.29 9.41
CA HIS A 41 -2.86 9.87 10.81
C HIS A 41 -3.69 8.60 11.01
N TYR A 42 -3.63 7.66 10.06
CA TYR A 42 -4.24 6.35 10.25
C TYR A 42 -3.30 5.44 11.03
N ASP A 43 -3.72 5.05 12.22
CA ASP A 43 -3.00 4.08 13.05
C ASP A 43 -3.03 2.68 12.40
N LEU A 44 -2.04 2.40 11.56
CA LEU A 44 -1.82 1.12 10.90
C LEU A 44 -0.42 0.60 11.27
N LYS A 45 -0.33 -0.69 11.56
CA LYS A 45 0.93 -1.33 11.90
C LYS A 45 1.85 -1.44 10.68
N LEU A 46 2.89 -0.62 10.64
CA LEU A 46 3.97 -0.71 9.66
C LEU A 46 4.83 -1.94 9.88
N LYS A 47 5.34 -2.50 8.78
CA LYS A 47 6.31 -3.59 8.75
C LYS A 47 7.42 -3.24 7.76
N ALA A 48 8.66 -3.45 8.17
CA ALA A 48 9.81 -3.38 7.27
C ALA A 48 10.22 -4.80 6.90
N ASN A 49 10.26 -5.11 5.60
CA ASN A 49 10.65 -6.43 5.10
C ASN A 49 11.73 -6.28 4.03
N ALA A 50 12.83 -7.03 4.15
CA ALA A 50 13.83 -7.14 3.11
C ALA A 50 13.35 -8.15 2.04
N ILE A 51 13.17 -7.70 0.81
CA ILE A 51 12.70 -8.57 -0.28
C ILE A 51 13.92 -9.09 -1.05
N LYS A 52 14.22 -10.38 -0.88
CA LYS A 52 15.38 -11.04 -1.54
C LYS A 52 15.38 -10.89 -3.06
N LYS A 53 14.21 -10.95 -3.69
CA LYS A 53 14.04 -10.89 -5.16
C LYS A 53 14.38 -9.54 -5.80
N ILE A 54 14.59 -8.50 -4.99
CA ILE A 54 14.93 -7.13 -5.45
C ILE A 54 16.19 -6.64 -4.72
N ASN A 55 17.26 -7.43 -4.78
CA ASN A 55 18.55 -7.10 -4.16
C ASN A 55 18.47 -6.76 -2.67
N HIS A 56 17.63 -7.49 -1.92
CA HIS A 56 17.42 -7.26 -0.49
C HIS A 56 16.92 -5.84 -0.15
N GLN A 57 16.30 -5.14 -1.10
CA GLN A 57 15.69 -3.84 -0.83
C GLN A 57 14.69 -3.93 0.33
N ILE A 58 14.80 -2.99 1.26
CA ILE A 58 13.85 -2.84 2.36
C ILE A 58 12.57 -2.21 1.80
N VAL A 59 11.45 -2.89 2.03
CA VAL A 59 10.12 -2.42 1.70
C VAL A 59 9.35 -2.18 2.99
N ILE A 60 8.80 -0.97 3.11
CA ILE A 60 7.87 -0.64 4.18
C ILE A 60 6.46 -0.97 3.68
N SER A 61 5.67 -1.68 4.48
CA SER A 61 4.28 -1.95 4.13
C SER A 61 3.36 -1.97 5.34
N CYS A 62 2.08 -1.71 5.09
CA CYS A 62 1.00 -1.96 6.03
C CYS A 62 -0.22 -2.53 5.29
N GLY A 63 -1.15 -3.11 6.07
CA GLY A 63 -2.40 -3.62 5.55
C GLY A 63 -3.59 -2.85 6.11
N ILE A 64 -4.55 -2.52 5.27
CA ILE A 64 -5.83 -1.93 5.66
C ILE A 64 -6.98 -2.85 5.22
N PRO A 65 -7.99 -3.13 6.07
CA PRO A 65 -9.16 -3.88 5.64
C PRO A 65 -9.88 -3.17 4.49
N ILE A 66 -10.30 -3.91 3.45
CA ILE A 66 -11.04 -3.36 2.30
C ILE A 66 -12.30 -2.60 2.74
N THR A 67 -12.98 -3.09 3.78
CA THR A 67 -14.16 -2.43 4.34
C THR A 67 -13.84 -1.08 4.98
N SER A 68 -12.64 -0.92 5.56
CA SER A 68 -12.19 0.32 6.16
C SER A 68 -11.70 1.30 5.09
N GLU A 69 -11.00 0.78 4.08
CA GLU A 69 -10.56 1.55 2.92
C GLU A 69 -11.76 2.23 2.24
N LYS A 70 -12.77 1.46 1.82
CA LYS A 70 -13.99 1.99 1.18
C LYS A 70 -14.77 3.00 2.03
N LYS A 71 -14.71 2.89 3.36
CA LYS A 71 -15.40 3.83 4.26
C LYS A 71 -14.65 5.15 4.44
N ARG A 72 -13.32 5.09 4.39
CA ARG A 72 -12.43 6.22 4.73
C ARG A 72 -11.97 6.98 3.49
N PHE A 73 -11.82 6.28 2.37
CA PHE A 73 -11.34 6.81 1.10
C PHE A 73 -12.46 6.74 0.06
N LEU A 74 -13.52 7.53 0.25
CA LEU A 74 -14.70 7.54 -0.63
C LEU A 74 -14.37 7.94 -2.07
N ASN A 75 -13.30 8.70 -2.27
CA ASN A 75 -12.81 9.13 -3.58
C ASN A 75 -11.84 8.13 -4.22
N ALA A 76 -11.57 6.99 -3.57
CA ALA A 76 -10.71 5.97 -4.14
C ALA A 76 -11.40 5.35 -5.38
N VAL A 77 -10.71 5.42 -6.52
CA VAL A 77 -11.21 4.87 -7.78
C VAL A 77 -10.64 3.46 -7.94
N LYS A 78 -11.52 2.48 -8.15
CA LYS A 78 -11.08 1.13 -8.49
C LYS A 78 -10.47 1.15 -9.89
N THR A 79 -9.19 0.84 -9.97
CA THR A 79 -8.47 0.62 -11.23
C THR A 79 -8.46 -0.88 -11.56
N GLU A 80 -8.61 -1.23 -12.84
CA GLU A 80 -8.43 -2.62 -13.27
C GLU A 80 -6.94 -3.00 -13.20
N GLN A 81 -6.61 -3.98 -12.36
CA GLN A 81 -5.30 -4.65 -12.29
C GLN A 81 -5.48 -6.11 -11.91
#